data_AF-A0A3D1A6Y4-F1
#
_entry.id   AF-A0A3D1A6Y4-F1
#
_cell.length_a   1.000
_cell.length_b   1.000
_cell.length_c   1.000
_cell.angle_alpha   90.00
_cell.angle_beta   90.00
_cell.angle_gamma   90.00
#
_symmetry.space_group_name_H-M   'P 1'
#
loop_
_entity.id
_entity.type
_entity.pdbx_description
1 polymer ?
#
loop_
_entity_poly.entity_id
_entity_poly.type
_entity_poly.pdbx_seq_one_letter_code
_entity_poly.pdbx_strand_id
1 'polypeptide(L)'
;MISALILMLLLFPGGARADGGAHYFTAVQNGAYNFKGGRPGLEESYKALQGMVKLAGERGVRLTLLFSAQYAVYIASDSARLAELQGWNDAGHEIGAYHQGPETRGWDGYSDLAGAELARVRKSTGPLSAPGHAEFMSALALLQPAIKTGCVIGGDKKFLAAAPPYEICRRSAGSGAASGVNEAVFLAPGGGPQKSLSSFHPADKAGIEAAQQAFAGMGRGVYGAVFRSTPAEFGAFYAWLTFLGRQDPQGSRSRTVSTVLAGALLPEKKTPPRAAAVKPEKKQPLPAVKAVQAAQRQASPAEEIPKLKPVRSFFGSVGTRVPAPRQHRVVPPQKGYCGDGVCDVFERRAPGRCPRDCGQ
;
A
#
# COMPACT_ATOMS: atom_id res chain seq x y z
N MET A 1 34.08 -35.82 -54.15
CA MET A 1 33.00 -34.82 -53.98
C MET A 1 32.45 -34.96 -52.57
N ILE A 2 32.45 -33.82 -51.86
CA ILE A 2 31.73 -33.48 -50.61
C ILE A 2 32.15 -34.19 -49.32
N SER A 3 33.06 -33.52 -48.60
CA SER A 3 33.41 -33.67 -47.20
C SER A 3 32.21 -33.47 -46.27
N ALA A 4 31.99 -34.41 -45.36
CA ALA A 4 31.14 -34.22 -44.18
C ALA A 4 32.02 -33.89 -42.98
N LEU A 5 32.31 -32.59 -42.79
CA LEU A 5 32.93 -32.05 -41.59
C LEU A 5 31.81 -31.88 -40.54
N ILE A 6 31.61 -32.90 -39.70
CA ILE A 6 30.72 -32.83 -38.54
C ILE A 6 31.44 -31.99 -37.48
N LEU A 7 31.17 -30.69 -37.49
CA LEU A 7 31.57 -29.77 -36.43
C LEU A 7 30.69 -30.06 -35.20
N MET A 8 31.21 -30.89 -34.30
CA MET A 8 30.62 -31.15 -32.98
C MET A 8 30.77 -29.89 -32.13
N LEU A 9 29.85 -28.94 -32.30
CA LEU A 9 29.64 -27.83 -31.38
C LEU A 9 29.21 -28.41 -30.03
N LEU A 10 30.18 -28.48 -29.11
CA LEU A 10 29.97 -28.72 -27.69
C LEU A 10 29.01 -27.66 -27.16
N LEU A 11 27.72 -27.99 -27.17
CA LEU A 11 26.68 -27.39 -26.36
C LEU A 11 26.97 -27.74 -24.90
N PHE A 12 27.96 -27.08 -24.32
CA PHE A 12 27.96 -26.91 -22.87
C PHE A 12 26.69 -26.13 -22.54
N PRO A 13 25.81 -26.64 -21.65
CA PRO A 13 24.79 -25.79 -21.07
C PRO A 13 25.57 -24.69 -20.34
N GLY A 14 25.58 -23.50 -20.93
CA GLY A 14 26.07 -22.32 -20.26
C GLY A 14 25.26 -22.22 -18.97
N GLY A 15 25.87 -22.63 -17.86
CA GLY A 15 25.36 -22.33 -16.55
C GLY A 15 25.14 -20.83 -16.55
N ALA A 16 23.87 -20.43 -16.50
CA ALA A 16 23.48 -19.04 -16.44
C ALA A 16 24.36 -18.42 -15.34
N ARG A 17 25.29 -17.54 -15.75
CA ARG A 17 26.06 -16.75 -14.79
C ARG A 17 25.02 -16.14 -13.86
N ALA A 18 25.08 -16.51 -12.58
CA ALA A 18 24.23 -15.92 -11.56
C ALA A 18 24.34 -14.40 -11.72
N ASP A 19 23.23 -13.79 -12.13
CA ASP A 19 23.12 -12.36 -12.34
C ASP A 19 23.50 -11.68 -11.03
N GLY A 20 24.69 -11.08 -11.00
CA GLY A 20 25.47 -10.82 -9.78
C GLY A 20 24.97 -9.63 -8.96
N GLY A 21 23.67 -9.35 -8.98
CA GLY A 21 23.05 -8.19 -8.32
C GLY A 21 21.80 -8.54 -7.53
N ALA A 22 21.46 -7.67 -6.58
CA ALA A 22 20.21 -7.75 -5.84
C ALA A 22 19.00 -7.61 -6.79
N HIS A 23 18.04 -8.52 -6.65
CA HIS A 23 16.75 -8.46 -7.33
C HIS A 23 15.79 -7.58 -6.53
N TYR A 24 14.64 -7.24 -7.11
CA TYR A 24 13.58 -6.53 -6.39
C TYR A 24 12.20 -6.90 -6.90
N PHE A 25 11.21 -6.72 -6.03
CA PHE A 25 9.81 -6.65 -6.42
C PHE A 25 9.20 -5.34 -5.91
N THR A 26 8.27 -4.79 -6.70
CA THR A 26 7.47 -3.64 -6.33
C THR A 26 6.00 -4.05 -6.36
N ALA A 27 5.35 -4.00 -5.20
CA ALA A 27 3.93 -4.30 -5.07
C ALA A 27 3.12 -3.01 -4.95
N VAL A 28 1.91 -3.00 -5.52
CA VAL A 28 0.96 -1.90 -5.40
C VAL A 28 -0.31 -2.42 -4.75
N GLN A 29 -0.60 -1.94 -3.55
CA GLN A 29 -1.83 -2.18 -2.81
C GLN A 29 -2.94 -1.28 -3.30
N ASN A 30 -3.93 -1.88 -3.96
CA ASN A 30 -5.12 -1.22 -4.46
C ASN A 30 -6.21 -1.38 -3.38
N GLY A 31 -6.26 -0.36 -2.52
CA GLY A 31 -6.99 -0.40 -1.25
C GLY A 31 -8.49 -0.60 -1.36
N ALA A 32 -9.11 -0.85 -0.21
CA ALA A 32 -10.55 -0.98 -0.11
C ALA A 32 -11.22 0.39 0.04
N TYR A 33 -12.23 0.63 -0.80
CA TYR A 33 -13.08 1.83 -0.75
C TYR A 33 -14.47 1.46 -0.20
N ASN A 34 -14.50 0.57 0.78
CA ASN A 34 -15.71 0.06 1.41
C ASN A 34 -16.28 1.03 2.46
N PHE A 35 -16.64 2.23 2.02
CA PHE A 35 -17.28 3.24 2.86
C PHE A 35 -18.20 4.14 2.01
N LYS A 36 -19.11 4.85 2.67
CA LYS A 36 -20.03 5.77 2.00
C LYS A 36 -19.24 6.85 1.25
N GLY A 37 -19.41 6.94 -0.06
CA GLY A 37 -18.67 7.88 -0.91
C GLY A 37 -17.26 7.39 -1.29
N GLY A 38 -16.94 6.12 -1.10
CA GLY A 38 -15.64 5.56 -1.49
C GLY A 38 -15.41 5.47 -3.01
N ARG A 39 -16.48 5.43 -3.81
CA ARG A 39 -16.40 5.27 -5.27
C ARG A 39 -15.56 6.35 -5.98
N PRO A 40 -15.78 7.66 -5.74
CA PRO A 40 -14.90 8.71 -6.28
C PRO A 40 -13.42 8.52 -5.91
N GLY A 41 -13.14 8.13 -4.65
CA GLY A 41 -11.77 7.87 -4.20
C GLY A 41 -11.13 6.67 -4.91
N LEU A 42 -11.92 5.63 -5.21
CA LEU A 42 -11.49 4.48 -6.00
C LEU A 42 -11.13 4.92 -7.42
N GLU A 43 -11.99 5.70 -8.06
CA GLU A 43 -11.78 6.20 -9.43
C GLU A 43 -10.52 7.06 -9.55
N GLU A 44 -10.28 7.95 -8.59
CA GLU A 44 -9.05 8.74 -8.52
C GLU A 44 -7.80 7.85 -8.33
N SER A 45 -7.93 6.85 -7.48
CA SER A 45 -6.86 5.89 -7.19
C SER A 45 -6.61 4.93 -8.36
N TYR A 46 -7.61 4.69 -9.20
CA TYR A 46 -7.47 3.98 -10.48
C TYR A 46 -6.62 4.78 -11.46
N LYS A 47 -6.84 6.09 -11.57
CA LYS A 47 -6.00 6.96 -12.40
C LYS A 47 -4.54 6.97 -11.92
N ALA A 48 -4.34 6.99 -10.59
CA ALA A 48 -3.00 6.87 -10.03
C ALA A 48 -2.36 5.51 -10.38
N LEU A 49 -3.11 4.41 -10.27
CA LEU A 49 -2.66 3.07 -10.68
C LEU A 49 -2.25 3.03 -12.16
N GLN A 50 -3.07 3.56 -13.07
CA GLN A 50 -2.75 3.64 -14.50
C GLN A 50 -1.41 4.36 -14.74
N GLY A 51 -1.19 5.48 -14.06
CA GLY A 51 0.08 6.20 -14.11
C GLY A 51 1.26 5.39 -13.55
N MET A 52 1.06 4.67 -12.45
CA MET A 52 2.09 3.82 -11.85
C MET A 52 2.50 2.67 -12.77
N VAL A 53 1.52 2.00 -13.38
CA VAL A 53 1.76 0.92 -14.36
C VAL A 53 2.49 1.45 -15.58
N LYS A 54 2.05 2.58 -16.15
CA LYS A 54 2.72 3.23 -17.29
C LYS A 54 4.20 3.52 -16.99
N LEU A 55 4.48 4.15 -15.85
CA LEU A 55 5.85 4.49 -15.44
C LEU A 55 6.74 3.26 -15.22
N ALA A 56 6.17 2.16 -14.70
CA ALA A 56 6.87 0.90 -14.53
C ALA A 56 7.19 0.26 -15.88
N GLY A 57 6.22 0.24 -16.80
CA GLY A 57 6.39 -0.25 -18.16
C GLY A 57 7.48 0.50 -18.94
N GLU A 58 7.53 1.84 -18.84
CA GLU A 58 8.60 2.68 -19.43
C GLU A 58 10.02 2.30 -18.97
N ARG A 59 10.15 1.56 -17.86
CA ARG A 59 11.42 1.15 -17.25
C ARG A 59 11.63 -0.37 -17.26
N GLY A 60 10.76 -1.13 -17.93
CA GLY A 60 10.79 -2.59 -17.92
C GLY A 60 10.52 -3.22 -16.54
N VAL A 61 9.97 -2.45 -15.59
CA VAL A 61 9.69 -2.92 -14.23
C VAL A 61 8.35 -3.62 -14.20
N ARG A 62 8.37 -4.87 -13.76
CA ARG A 62 7.16 -5.66 -13.50
C ARG A 62 6.66 -5.36 -12.10
N LEU A 63 5.34 -5.23 -11.97
CA LEU A 63 4.66 -4.91 -10.71
C LEU A 63 3.83 -6.11 -10.26
N THR A 64 3.65 -6.24 -8.94
CA THR A 64 2.61 -7.11 -8.37
C THR A 64 1.46 -6.23 -7.90
N LEU A 65 0.33 -6.27 -8.59
CA LEU A 65 -0.86 -5.46 -8.36
C LEU A 65 -1.83 -6.22 -7.44
N LEU A 66 -1.96 -5.76 -6.20
CA LEU A 66 -2.75 -6.42 -5.17
C LEU A 66 -4.11 -5.73 -5.05
N PHE A 67 -5.20 -6.41 -5.43
CA PHE A 67 -6.53 -5.82 -5.51
C PHE A 67 -7.42 -6.21 -4.33
N SER A 68 -8.13 -5.23 -3.77
CA SER A 68 -9.31 -5.49 -2.95
C SER A 68 -10.49 -5.94 -3.80
N ALA A 69 -11.48 -6.58 -3.17
CA ALA A 69 -12.69 -7.04 -3.86
C ALA A 69 -13.47 -5.87 -4.52
N GLN A 70 -13.54 -4.70 -3.89
CA GLN A 70 -14.20 -3.53 -4.49
C GLN A 70 -13.50 -3.08 -5.78
N TYR A 71 -12.17 -3.14 -5.78
CA TYR A 71 -11.37 -2.79 -6.94
C TYR A 71 -11.56 -3.79 -8.08
N ALA A 72 -11.64 -5.08 -7.75
CA ALA A 72 -11.92 -6.13 -8.72
C ALA A 72 -13.29 -5.97 -9.38
N VAL A 73 -14.34 -5.74 -8.59
CA VAL A 73 -15.68 -5.45 -9.12
C VAL A 73 -15.68 -4.17 -9.96
N TYR A 74 -14.97 -3.13 -9.53
CA TYR A 74 -14.84 -1.87 -10.28
C TYR A 74 -14.23 -2.07 -11.67
N ILE A 75 -13.14 -2.83 -11.77
CA ILE A 75 -12.49 -3.12 -13.05
C ILE A 75 -13.39 -4.01 -13.91
N ALA A 76 -13.90 -5.11 -13.36
CA ALA A 76 -14.69 -6.09 -14.09
C ALA A 76 -16.03 -5.55 -14.60
N SER A 77 -16.57 -4.48 -14.00
CA SER A 77 -17.82 -3.86 -14.43
C SER A 77 -17.73 -3.08 -15.74
N ASP A 78 -16.55 -3.00 -16.36
CA ASP A 78 -16.29 -2.20 -17.56
C ASP A 78 -15.26 -2.91 -18.45
N SER A 79 -15.67 -3.25 -19.67
CA SER A 79 -14.85 -4.03 -20.59
C SER A 79 -13.55 -3.32 -20.97
N ALA A 80 -13.51 -1.98 -21.00
CA ALA A 80 -12.30 -1.23 -21.32
C ALA A 80 -11.28 -1.34 -20.18
N ARG A 81 -11.74 -1.25 -18.92
CA ARG A 81 -10.87 -1.46 -17.75
C ARG A 81 -10.37 -2.90 -17.66
N LEU A 82 -11.24 -3.87 -17.97
CA LEU A 82 -10.84 -5.28 -17.99
C LEU A 82 -9.80 -5.57 -19.08
N ALA A 83 -9.99 -5.03 -20.29
CA ALA A 83 -9.02 -5.14 -21.37
C ALA A 83 -7.69 -4.45 -21.03
N GLU A 84 -7.73 -3.29 -20.37
CA GLU A 84 -6.55 -2.60 -19.87
C GLU A 84 -5.78 -3.46 -18.85
N LEU A 85 -6.47 -4.06 -17.88
CA LEU A 85 -5.86 -4.98 -16.91
C LEU A 85 -5.24 -6.20 -17.59
N GLN A 86 -5.91 -6.77 -18.61
CA GLN A 86 -5.34 -7.86 -19.39
C GLN A 86 -4.05 -7.43 -20.09
N GLY A 87 -4.02 -6.22 -20.67
CA GLY A 87 -2.80 -5.65 -21.24
C GLY A 87 -1.67 -5.50 -20.21
N TRP A 88 -2.00 -5.16 -18.96
CA TRP A 88 -1.00 -5.14 -17.87
C TRP A 88 -0.46 -6.54 -17.56
N ASN A 89 -1.34 -7.54 -17.52
CA ASN A 89 -0.94 -8.93 -17.31
C ASN A 89 -0.05 -9.46 -18.46
N ASP A 90 -0.41 -9.14 -19.70
CA ASP A 90 0.37 -9.51 -20.89
C ASP A 90 1.76 -8.83 -20.91
N ALA A 91 1.86 -7.62 -20.35
CA ALA A 91 3.12 -6.91 -20.12
C ALA A 91 3.95 -7.50 -18.95
N GLY A 92 3.45 -8.54 -18.26
CA GLY A 92 4.14 -9.26 -17.20
C GLY A 92 3.89 -8.71 -15.79
N HIS A 93 2.92 -7.82 -15.61
CA HIS A 93 2.46 -7.46 -14.26
C HIS A 93 1.66 -8.63 -13.65
N GLU A 94 1.82 -8.86 -12.36
CA GLU A 94 1.10 -9.91 -11.63
C GLU A 94 -0.16 -9.36 -10.98
N ILE A 95 -1.26 -10.11 -11.04
CA ILE A 95 -2.50 -9.82 -10.31
C ILE A 95 -2.53 -10.64 -9.01
N GLY A 96 -2.80 -9.98 -7.88
CA GLY A 96 -2.88 -10.59 -6.56
C GLY A 96 -4.02 -10.04 -5.69
N ALA A 97 -4.16 -10.59 -4.48
CA ALA A 97 -5.18 -10.21 -3.51
C ALA A 97 -4.68 -9.16 -2.52
N TYR A 98 -5.53 -8.22 -2.14
CA TYR A 98 -5.33 -7.33 -1.00
C TYR A 98 -6.55 -7.37 -0.09
N HIS A 99 -6.35 -7.79 1.15
CA HIS A 99 -7.41 -7.86 2.16
C HIS A 99 -6.97 -7.16 3.43
N GLN A 100 -7.86 -6.34 3.99
CA GLN A 100 -7.72 -5.81 5.33
C GLN A 100 -8.90 -6.28 6.18
N GLY A 101 -8.61 -6.95 7.29
CA GLY A 101 -9.61 -7.53 8.18
C GLY A 101 -10.43 -6.50 8.99
N PRO A 102 -11.48 -6.97 9.67
CA PRO A 102 -12.48 -6.14 10.33
C PRO A 102 -11.94 -5.29 11.48
N GLU A 103 -10.81 -5.63 12.10
CA GLU A 103 -10.22 -4.79 13.14
C GLU A 103 -9.55 -3.52 12.58
N THR A 104 -9.33 -3.45 11.28
CA THR A 104 -8.65 -2.33 10.64
C THR A 104 -9.62 -1.20 10.28
N ARG A 105 -9.10 0.04 10.18
CA ARG A 105 -9.90 1.17 9.68
C ARG A 105 -10.26 1.04 8.20
N GLY A 106 -9.42 0.37 7.41
CA GLY A 106 -9.63 0.15 5.98
C GLY A 106 -10.26 -1.21 5.67
N TRP A 107 -11.05 -1.77 6.60
CA TRP A 107 -11.74 -3.03 6.40
C TRP A 107 -12.50 -3.05 5.07
N ASP A 108 -12.23 -4.08 4.26
CA ASP A 108 -12.83 -4.24 2.94
C ASP A 108 -14.25 -4.80 2.96
N GLY A 109 -14.80 -5.10 4.14
CA GLY A 109 -16.17 -5.61 4.27
C GLY A 109 -16.29 -7.12 4.22
N TYR A 110 -15.19 -7.87 4.08
CA TYR A 110 -15.19 -9.32 4.06
C TYR A 110 -14.64 -9.89 5.37
N SER A 111 -15.24 -10.97 5.88
CA SER A 111 -14.80 -11.68 7.07
C SER A 111 -15.56 -13.00 7.24
N ASP A 112 -14.89 -14.03 7.73
CA ASP A 112 -15.46 -15.31 8.19
C ASP A 112 -15.82 -15.30 9.71
N LEU A 113 -15.67 -14.15 10.39
CA LEU A 113 -16.06 -14.01 11.80
C LEU A 113 -17.58 -14.15 11.93
N ALA A 114 -18.03 -14.87 12.95
CA ALA A 114 -19.45 -14.95 13.28
C ALA A 114 -19.99 -13.57 13.68
N GLY A 115 -21.28 -13.32 13.44
CA GLY A 115 -21.81 -11.95 13.51
C GLY A 115 -21.68 -11.24 14.87
N ALA A 116 -21.75 -11.98 15.98
CA ALA A 116 -21.49 -11.44 17.32
C ALA A 116 -20.01 -11.08 17.53
N GLU A 117 -19.10 -11.89 16.99
CA GLU A 117 -17.66 -11.62 17.05
C GLU A 117 -17.26 -10.45 16.14
N LEU A 118 -17.80 -10.41 14.93
CA LEU A 118 -17.61 -9.30 14.01
C LEU A 118 -18.11 -7.98 14.61
N ALA A 119 -19.30 -7.98 15.21
CA ALA A 119 -19.84 -6.82 15.92
C ALA A 119 -18.93 -6.35 17.05
N ARG A 120 -18.38 -7.29 17.84
CA ARG A 120 -17.42 -7.00 18.91
C ARG A 120 -16.15 -6.33 18.37
N VAL A 121 -15.56 -6.87 17.30
CA VAL A 121 -14.35 -6.30 16.67
C VAL A 121 -14.63 -4.91 16.11
N ARG A 122 -15.80 -4.71 15.49
CA ARG A 122 -16.22 -3.42 14.92
C ARG A 122 -16.80 -2.44 15.92
N LYS A 123 -16.98 -2.83 17.18
CA LYS A 123 -17.64 -2.03 18.23
C LYS A 123 -19.04 -1.56 17.80
N SER A 124 -19.79 -2.44 17.14
CA SER A 124 -21.15 -2.18 16.67
C SER A 124 -22.20 -2.72 17.65
N THR A 125 -23.38 -2.11 17.68
CA THR A 125 -24.52 -2.58 18.46
C THR A 125 -25.32 -3.58 17.65
N GLY A 126 -25.26 -4.86 18.03
CA GLY A 126 -25.99 -5.95 17.37
C GLY A 126 -25.13 -6.76 16.38
N PRO A 127 -25.57 -7.97 16.00
CA PRO A 127 -24.81 -8.84 15.11
C PRO A 127 -24.65 -8.20 13.73
N LEU A 128 -23.42 -8.24 13.21
CA LEU A 128 -23.11 -7.84 11.83
C LEU A 128 -23.02 -9.08 10.94
N SER A 129 -23.32 -8.94 9.66
CA SER A 129 -23.02 -9.97 8.67
C SER A 129 -22.05 -9.40 7.64
N ALA A 130 -21.10 -10.21 7.22
CA ALA A 130 -20.18 -9.90 6.15
C ALA A 130 -20.06 -11.12 5.22
N PRO A 131 -19.89 -10.92 3.91
CA PRO A 131 -19.45 -11.99 3.02
C PRO A 131 -18.09 -12.56 3.50
N GLY A 132 -17.88 -13.85 3.32
CA GLY A 132 -16.69 -14.56 3.77
C GLY A 132 -15.55 -14.54 2.76
N HIS A 133 -14.53 -15.36 3.02
CA HIS A 133 -13.38 -15.51 2.12
C HIS A 133 -13.77 -16.07 0.74
N ALA A 134 -14.80 -16.91 0.64
CA ALA A 134 -15.23 -17.52 -0.62
C ALA A 134 -15.78 -16.45 -1.58
N GLU A 135 -16.61 -15.54 -1.08
CA GLU A 135 -17.13 -14.40 -1.84
C GLU A 135 -16.02 -13.42 -2.19
N PHE A 136 -15.07 -13.17 -1.28
CA PHE A 136 -13.90 -12.36 -1.56
C PHE A 136 -13.08 -12.91 -2.74
N MET A 137 -12.77 -14.22 -2.72
CA MET A 137 -12.02 -14.87 -3.81
C MET A 137 -12.83 -14.91 -5.11
N SER A 138 -14.15 -15.05 -5.03
CA SER A 138 -15.03 -14.99 -6.20
C SER A 138 -15.01 -13.61 -6.85
N ALA A 139 -14.96 -12.53 -6.06
CA ALA A 139 -14.80 -11.17 -6.59
C ALA A 139 -13.47 -10.99 -7.31
N LEU A 140 -12.37 -11.54 -6.78
CA LEU A 140 -11.05 -11.49 -7.42
C LEU A 140 -10.95 -12.38 -8.66
N ALA A 141 -11.69 -13.48 -8.70
CA ALA A 141 -11.73 -14.40 -9.84
C ALA A 141 -12.27 -13.74 -11.13
N LEU A 142 -13.01 -12.62 -10.99
CA LEU A 142 -13.41 -11.78 -12.12
C LEU A 142 -12.21 -11.17 -12.87
N LEU A 143 -11.08 -10.96 -12.18
CA LEU A 143 -9.85 -10.43 -12.77
C LEU A 143 -8.92 -11.56 -13.22
N GLN A 144 -8.72 -12.54 -12.35
CA GLN A 144 -7.86 -13.67 -12.61
C GLN A 144 -8.34 -14.88 -11.79
N PRO A 145 -8.70 -16.02 -12.44
CA PRO A 145 -9.25 -17.18 -11.75
C PRO A 145 -8.32 -17.80 -10.69
N ALA A 146 -7.00 -17.70 -10.90
CA ALA A 146 -5.99 -18.29 -10.04
C ALA A 146 -5.09 -17.21 -9.43
N ILE A 147 -5.50 -16.67 -8.28
CA ILE A 147 -4.70 -15.73 -7.50
C ILE A 147 -3.68 -16.50 -6.65
N LYS A 148 -2.39 -16.24 -6.90
CA LYS A 148 -1.28 -16.91 -6.20
C LYS A 148 -0.65 -16.05 -5.11
N THR A 149 -0.73 -14.73 -5.28
CA THR A 149 -0.09 -13.77 -4.40
C THR A 149 -1.12 -12.93 -3.66
N GLY A 150 -0.82 -12.63 -2.39
CA GLY A 150 -1.66 -11.85 -1.51
C GLY A 150 -0.87 -10.93 -0.58
N CYS A 151 -1.61 -9.97 -0.07
CA CYS A 151 -1.33 -9.26 1.17
C CYS A 151 -2.63 -9.30 1.97
N VAL A 152 -2.80 -10.38 2.75
CA VAL A 152 -3.98 -10.59 3.59
C VAL A 152 -3.59 -10.29 5.03
N ILE A 153 -4.11 -9.19 5.57
CA ILE A 153 -3.89 -8.77 6.96
C ILE A 153 -5.22 -8.80 7.72
N GLY A 154 -5.21 -9.20 8.98
CA GLY A 154 -6.45 -9.43 9.71
C GLY A 154 -6.26 -10.10 11.06
N GLY A 155 -7.28 -10.04 11.90
CA GLY A 155 -7.45 -10.90 13.08
C GLY A 155 -8.24 -12.18 12.81
N ASP A 156 -8.87 -12.28 11.63
CA ASP A 156 -9.70 -13.41 11.22
C ASP A 156 -8.84 -14.60 10.78
N LYS A 157 -8.65 -15.56 11.68
CA LYS A 157 -7.78 -16.72 11.44
C LYS A 157 -8.27 -17.62 10.31
N LYS A 158 -9.59 -17.73 10.11
CA LYS A 158 -10.15 -18.57 9.04
C LYS A 158 -9.85 -17.95 7.69
N PHE A 159 -10.09 -16.65 7.58
CA PHE A 159 -9.77 -15.89 6.38
C PHE A 159 -8.26 -15.93 6.07
N LEU A 160 -7.42 -15.74 7.09
CA LEU A 160 -5.96 -15.85 6.93
C LEU A 160 -5.53 -17.25 6.49
N ALA A 161 -6.13 -18.32 7.02
CA ALA A 161 -5.80 -19.68 6.61
C ALA A 161 -6.11 -19.94 5.12
N ALA A 162 -7.14 -19.28 4.59
CA ALA A 162 -7.52 -19.31 3.18
C ALA A 162 -6.77 -18.32 2.28
N ALA A 163 -5.81 -17.55 2.82
CA ALA A 163 -5.02 -16.58 2.06
C ALA A 163 -4.21 -17.25 0.93
N PRO A 164 -3.89 -16.51 -0.15
CA PRO A 164 -3.06 -17.02 -1.24
C PRO A 164 -1.74 -17.66 -0.78
N PRO A 165 -1.17 -18.59 -1.57
CA PRO A 165 0.03 -19.32 -1.18
C PRO A 165 1.26 -18.41 -1.00
N TYR A 166 1.29 -17.23 -1.62
CA TYR A 166 2.41 -16.29 -1.55
C TYR A 166 1.99 -14.99 -0.87
N GLU A 167 2.62 -14.64 0.24
CA GLU A 167 2.21 -13.49 1.07
C GLU A 167 3.34 -12.49 1.31
N ILE A 168 3.05 -11.20 1.22
CA ILE A 168 4.05 -10.13 1.50
C ILE A 168 3.79 -9.33 2.78
N CYS A 169 2.63 -9.52 3.42
CA CYS A 169 2.21 -8.68 4.56
C CYS A 169 2.15 -9.42 5.91
N ARG A 170 2.30 -10.74 5.92
CA ARG A 170 2.25 -11.53 7.15
C ARG A 170 3.43 -11.30 8.09
N ARG A 171 4.55 -10.79 7.57
CA ARG A 171 5.79 -10.63 8.33
C ARG A 171 6.22 -9.17 8.37
N SER A 172 5.95 -8.53 9.51
CA SER A 172 6.60 -7.27 9.87
C SER A 172 7.99 -7.62 10.44
N ALA A 173 8.98 -7.76 9.56
CA ALA A 173 10.37 -8.01 9.95
C ALA A 173 11.00 -6.71 10.47
N GLY A 174 10.55 -6.27 11.65
CA GLY A 174 10.99 -5.00 12.24
C GLY A 174 10.40 -3.76 11.57
N SER A 175 10.73 -2.60 12.14
CA SER A 175 10.38 -1.28 11.61
C SER A 175 11.52 -0.72 10.77
N GLY A 176 11.22 -0.15 9.60
CA GLY A 176 12.18 0.59 8.77
C GLY A 176 12.61 -0.16 7.50
N ALA A 177 13.47 0.49 6.70
CA ALA A 177 13.79 0.05 5.34
C ALA A 177 14.45 -1.35 5.24
N ALA A 178 15.17 -1.77 6.29
CA ALA A 178 15.74 -3.12 6.35
C ALA A 178 14.68 -4.22 6.29
N SER A 179 13.42 -3.93 6.64
CA SER A 179 12.30 -4.88 6.51
C SER A 179 12.01 -5.26 5.05
N GLY A 180 12.44 -4.46 4.07
CA GLY A 180 12.33 -4.79 2.66
C GLY A 180 13.40 -5.78 2.18
N VAL A 181 14.49 -6.00 2.93
CA VAL A 181 15.60 -6.87 2.52
C VAL A 181 15.25 -8.33 2.79
N ASN A 182 15.21 -9.15 1.74
CA ASN A 182 14.96 -10.59 1.83
C ASN A 182 16.19 -11.39 1.42
N GLU A 183 16.74 -12.15 2.37
CA GLU A 183 17.81 -13.12 2.12
C GLU A 183 17.30 -14.57 2.07
N ALA A 184 16.04 -14.79 2.44
CA ALA A 184 15.39 -16.10 2.45
C ALA A 184 13.87 -15.95 2.28
N VAL A 185 13.24 -17.01 1.79
CA VAL A 185 11.78 -17.19 1.81
C VAL A 185 11.37 -17.80 3.14
N PHE A 186 10.31 -17.28 3.77
CA PHE A 186 9.80 -17.81 5.03
C PHE A 186 8.59 -18.72 4.80
N LEU A 187 8.69 -19.96 5.28
CA LEU A 187 7.57 -20.91 5.27
C LEU A 187 6.64 -20.67 6.45
N ALA A 188 5.34 -20.93 6.26
CA ALA A 188 4.33 -20.77 7.29
C ALA A 188 4.66 -21.57 8.57
N PRO A 189 4.38 -21.03 9.77
CA PRO A 189 4.49 -21.79 11.02
C PRO A 189 3.61 -23.04 10.94
N GLY A 190 4.20 -24.22 11.18
CA GLY A 190 3.49 -25.50 11.09
C GLY A 190 3.60 -26.23 9.75
N GLY A 191 4.40 -25.74 8.80
CA GLY A 191 4.73 -26.48 7.57
C GLY A 191 3.66 -26.41 6.47
N GLY A 192 2.73 -25.46 6.55
CA GLY A 192 1.79 -25.20 5.46
C GLY A 192 2.48 -24.72 4.18
N PRO A 193 1.81 -24.83 3.01
CA PRO A 193 2.39 -24.48 1.71
C PRO A 193 2.63 -22.98 1.51
N GLN A 194 2.15 -22.15 2.43
CA GLN A 194 2.27 -20.70 2.35
C GLN A 194 3.72 -20.24 2.52
N LYS A 195 4.20 -19.48 1.54
CA LYS A 195 5.51 -18.83 1.52
C LYS A 195 5.35 -17.33 1.68
N SER A 196 6.32 -16.69 2.31
CA SER A 196 6.25 -15.24 2.54
C SER A 196 7.58 -14.53 2.33
N LEU A 197 7.45 -13.29 1.86
CA LEU A 197 8.50 -12.29 1.79
C LEU A 197 8.12 -11.12 2.70
N SER A 198 9.10 -10.33 3.10
CA SER A 198 8.88 -9.04 3.75
C SER A 198 8.99 -7.91 2.72
N SER A 199 8.28 -6.83 2.98
CA SER A 199 8.29 -5.62 2.16
C SER A 199 8.29 -4.38 3.03
N PHE A 200 8.95 -3.33 2.57
CA PHE A 200 8.92 -2.01 3.21
C PHE A 200 7.95 -1.07 2.47
N HIS A 201 7.25 -0.20 3.20
CA HIS A 201 6.34 0.81 2.67
C HIS A 201 6.98 2.21 2.73
N PRO A 202 7.74 2.64 1.69
CA PRO A 202 8.36 3.96 1.66
C PRO A 202 7.35 5.02 1.19
N ALA A 203 6.41 5.38 2.07
CA ALA A 203 5.28 6.25 1.73
C ALA A 203 5.65 7.74 1.56
N ASP A 204 6.83 8.16 2.03
CA ASP A 204 7.27 9.55 2.03
C ASP A 204 8.75 9.70 1.62
N LYS A 205 9.25 10.94 1.59
CA LYS A 205 10.63 11.24 1.20
C LYS A 205 11.65 10.50 2.05
N ALA A 206 11.49 10.50 3.37
CA ALA A 206 12.44 9.86 4.29
C ALA A 206 12.42 8.33 4.12
N GLY A 207 11.23 7.75 3.93
CA GLY A 207 11.06 6.34 3.61
C GLY A 207 11.74 5.98 2.29
N ILE A 208 11.61 6.82 1.26
CA ILE A 208 12.28 6.60 -0.03
C ILE A 208 13.80 6.65 0.12
N GLU A 209 14.35 7.66 0.79
CA GLU A 209 15.80 7.75 1.04
C GLU A 209 16.32 6.52 1.80
N ALA A 210 15.59 6.08 2.83
CA ALA A 210 15.94 4.88 3.58
C ALA A 210 15.86 3.60 2.72
N ALA A 211 14.85 3.48 1.86
CA ALA A 211 14.70 2.34 0.95
C ALA A 211 15.83 2.30 -0.09
N GLN A 212 16.21 3.46 -0.64
CA GLN A 212 17.32 3.57 -1.58
C GLN A 212 18.65 3.15 -0.94
N GLN A 213 18.91 3.63 0.29
CA GLN A 213 20.11 3.26 1.04
C GLN A 213 20.14 1.75 1.34
N ALA A 214 19.02 1.19 1.80
CA ALA A 214 18.91 -0.25 2.08
C ALA A 214 19.15 -1.08 0.82
N PHE A 215 18.54 -0.73 -0.32
CA PHE A 215 18.74 -1.42 -1.59
C PHE A 215 20.17 -1.30 -2.11
N ALA A 216 20.76 -0.10 -2.08
CA ALA A 216 22.12 0.13 -2.55
C ALA A 216 23.17 -0.63 -1.73
N GLY A 217 22.89 -0.92 -0.45
CA GLY A 217 23.73 -1.76 0.40
C GLY A 217 23.65 -3.27 0.11
N MET A 218 22.74 -3.72 -0.76
CA MET A 218 22.57 -5.15 -1.05
C MET A 218 23.55 -5.64 -2.11
N GLY A 219 24.37 -6.63 -1.76
CA GLY A 219 25.16 -7.39 -2.74
C GLY A 219 24.38 -8.54 -3.41
N ARG A 220 23.36 -9.08 -2.75
CA ARG A 220 22.51 -10.18 -3.22
C ARG A 220 21.13 -10.16 -2.54
N GLY A 221 20.24 -11.04 -2.97
CA GLY A 221 18.91 -11.22 -2.38
C GLY A 221 17.83 -10.45 -3.13
N VAL A 222 16.69 -10.21 -2.46
CA VAL A 222 15.54 -9.53 -3.06
C VAL A 222 15.04 -8.41 -2.16
N TYR A 223 14.90 -7.21 -2.71
CA TYR A 223 14.26 -6.10 -2.00
C TYR A 223 12.78 -6.00 -2.33
N GLY A 224 11.94 -5.91 -1.31
CA GLY A 224 10.51 -5.71 -1.44
C GLY A 224 10.10 -4.29 -1.09
N ALA A 225 9.49 -3.59 -2.05
CA ALA A 225 8.83 -2.31 -1.80
C ALA A 225 7.33 -2.44 -2.04
N VAL A 226 6.52 -1.84 -1.18
CA VAL A 226 5.06 -1.78 -1.34
C VAL A 226 4.59 -0.33 -1.32
N PHE A 227 3.65 0.00 -2.22
CA PHE A 227 3.04 1.32 -2.34
C PHE A 227 1.54 1.17 -2.38
N ARG A 228 0.80 2.24 -2.12
CA ARG A 228 -0.65 2.30 -2.37
C ARG A 228 -0.92 3.09 -3.64
N SER A 229 -1.91 2.67 -4.42
CA SER A 229 -2.33 3.33 -5.65
C SER A 229 -3.08 4.66 -5.40
N THR A 230 -2.57 5.53 -4.55
CA THR A 230 -3.22 6.81 -4.22
C THR A 230 -2.43 7.99 -4.79
N PRO A 231 -3.09 9.13 -5.09
CA PRO A 231 -2.37 10.33 -5.52
C PRO A 231 -1.26 10.76 -4.56
N ALA A 232 -1.49 10.61 -3.25
CA ALA A 232 -0.53 10.98 -2.22
C ALA A 232 0.79 10.19 -2.29
N GLU A 233 0.73 8.92 -2.68
CA GLU A 233 1.93 8.06 -2.75
C GLU A 233 2.57 8.01 -4.15
N PHE A 234 1.93 8.62 -5.16
CA PHE A 234 2.45 8.63 -6.53
C PHE A 234 3.85 9.23 -6.63
N GLY A 235 4.12 10.32 -5.89
CA GLY A 235 5.43 10.97 -5.87
C GLY A 235 6.53 10.06 -5.29
N ALA A 236 6.23 9.34 -4.22
CA ALA A 236 7.16 8.38 -3.61
C ALA A 236 7.44 7.20 -4.56
N PHE A 237 6.39 6.64 -5.17
CA PHE A 237 6.52 5.60 -6.18
C PHE A 237 7.38 6.04 -7.38
N TYR A 238 7.14 7.24 -7.90
CA TYR A 238 7.94 7.81 -8.99
C TYR A 238 9.42 7.96 -8.62
N ALA A 239 9.71 8.45 -7.41
CA ALA A 239 11.08 8.58 -6.92
C ALA A 239 11.77 7.21 -6.78
N TRP A 240 11.04 6.20 -6.30
CA TRP A 240 11.52 4.81 -6.23
C TRP A 240 11.85 4.24 -7.61
N LEU A 241 10.93 4.34 -8.58
CA LEU A 241 11.18 3.86 -9.94
C LEU A 241 12.31 4.63 -10.65
N THR A 242 12.45 5.92 -10.38
CA THR A 242 13.56 6.72 -10.93
C THR A 242 14.89 6.24 -10.37
N PHE A 243 14.97 5.90 -9.09
CA PHE A 243 16.15 5.28 -8.50
C PHE A 243 16.43 3.91 -9.13
N LEU A 244 15.42 3.04 -9.21
CA LEU A 244 15.57 1.72 -9.81
C LEU A 244 16.04 1.81 -11.27
N GLY A 245 15.51 2.72 -12.07
CA GLY A 245 15.94 2.92 -13.46
C GLY A 245 17.40 3.36 -13.62
N ARG A 246 18.04 3.92 -12.58
CA ARG A 246 19.49 4.17 -12.58
C ARG A 246 20.29 2.92 -12.22
N GLN A 247 19.75 2.06 -11.35
CA GLN A 247 20.40 0.85 -10.88
C GLN A 247 20.21 -0.32 -11.85
N ASP A 248 19.07 -0.36 -12.53
CA ASP A 248 18.62 -1.43 -13.42
C ASP A 248 17.84 -0.80 -14.59
N PRO A 249 18.53 -0.19 -15.58
CA PRO A 249 17.89 0.56 -16.66
C PRO A 249 16.93 -0.24 -17.55
N GLN A 250 17.09 -1.57 -17.59
CA GLN A 250 16.26 -2.46 -18.40
C GLN A 250 15.20 -3.20 -17.57
N GLY A 251 15.16 -3.01 -16.25
CA GLY A 251 14.26 -3.76 -15.37
C GLY A 251 14.58 -5.26 -15.31
N SER A 252 15.79 -5.69 -15.70
CA SER A 252 16.15 -7.10 -15.82
C SER A 252 16.20 -7.82 -14.47
N ARG A 253 16.36 -7.08 -13.37
CA ARG A 253 16.37 -7.58 -11.99
C ARG A 253 15.00 -7.47 -11.30
N SER A 254 14.03 -6.82 -11.95
CA SER A 254 12.64 -6.78 -11.50
C SER A 254 12.01 -8.17 -11.53
N ARG A 255 11.29 -8.54 -10.48
CA ARG A 255 10.52 -9.77 -10.39
C ARG A 255 9.15 -9.46 -9.80
N THR A 256 8.14 -10.24 -10.18
CA THR A 256 6.88 -10.30 -9.44
C THR A 256 7.06 -11.19 -8.22
N VAL A 257 6.19 -11.04 -7.21
CA VAL A 257 6.27 -11.82 -5.96
C VAL A 257 6.20 -13.31 -6.21
N SER A 258 5.26 -13.78 -7.04
CA SER A 258 5.21 -15.21 -7.39
C SER A 258 6.45 -15.68 -8.12
N THR A 259 7.05 -14.86 -8.98
CA THR A 259 8.31 -15.21 -9.66
C THR A 259 9.44 -15.40 -8.66
N VAL A 260 9.53 -14.54 -7.63
CA VAL A 260 10.53 -14.70 -6.56
C VAL A 260 10.32 -15.99 -5.78
N LEU A 261 9.08 -16.25 -5.35
CA LEU A 261 8.74 -17.35 -4.46
C LEU A 261 8.69 -18.73 -5.15
N ALA A 262 8.37 -18.76 -6.44
CA ALA A 262 8.38 -19.97 -7.25
C ALA A 262 9.75 -20.23 -7.89
N GLY A 263 10.51 -19.19 -8.23
CA GLY A 263 11.76 -19.27 -8.99
C GLY A 263 13.00 -19.67 -8.18
N ALA A 264 12.84 -20.02 -6.90
CA ALA A 264 13.94 -20.40 -5.99
C ALA A 264 15.11 -19.39 -5.95
N LEU A 265 14.82 -18.10 -6.16
CA LEU A 265 15.81 -17.01 -6.11
C LEU A 265 16.42 -16.81 -4.72
N LEU A 266 15.75 -17.32 -3.69
CA LEU A 266 16.13 -17.21 -2.30
C LEU A 266 16.04 -18.59 -1.64
N PRO A 267 16.96 -18.92 -0.71
CA PRO A 267 16.85 -20.13 0.09
C PRO A 267 15.58 -20.11 0.95
N GLU A 268 15.00 -21.28 1.20
CA GLU A 268 13.85 -21.39 2.09
C GLU A 268 14.30 -21.56 3.56
N LYS A 269 13.66 -20.83 4.47
CA LYS A 269 13.87 -20.94 5.91
C LYS A 269 12.54 -21.24 6.60
N LYS A 270 12.53 -22.29 7.41
CA LYS A 270 11.40 -22.56 8.31
C LYS A 270 11.31 -21.45 9.34
N THR A 271 10.12 -20.88 9.51
CA THR A 271 9.88 -19.91 10.58
C THR A 271 9.97 -20.66 11.92
N PRO A 272 10.91 -20.31 12.82
CA PRO A 272 10.93 -20.94 14.13
C PRO A 272 9.59 -20.65 14.83
N PRO A 273 9.04 -21.61 15.58
CA PRO A 273 7.84 -21.36 16.36
C PRO A 273 8.08 -20.13 17.22
N ARG A 274 7.16 -19.16 17.18
CA ARG A 274 7.23 -17.97 18.04
C ARG A 274 7.35 -18.50 19.46
N ALA A 275 8.53 -18.33 20.08
CA ALA A 275 8.74 -18.70 21.47
C ALA A 275 7.57 -18.12 22.26
N ALA A 276 6.82 -18.97 22.94
CA ALA A 276 5.72 -18.54 23.77
C ALA A 276 6.27 -17.40 24.63
N ALA A 277 5.64 -16.23 24.56
CA ALA A 277 6.04 -15.10 25.38
C ALA A 277 6.09 -15.60 26.82
N VAL A 278 7.30 -15.77 27.35
CA VAL A 278 7.52 -16.08 28.74
C VAL A 278 6.81 -14.96 29.47
N LYS A 279 5.70 -15.28 30.14
CA LYS A 279 4.97 -14.32 30.97
C LYS A 279 6.03 -13.67 31.87
N PRO A 280 6.19 -12.34 31.85
CA PRO A 280 7.09 -11.72 32.81
C PRO A 280 6.63 -12.17 34.19
N GLU A 281 7.55 -12.85 34.87
CA GLU A 281 7.40 -13.29 36.24
C GLU A 281 6.92 -12.08 37.06
N LYS A 282 5.79 -12.24 37.77
CA LYS A 282 5.21 -11.20 38.62
C LYS A 282 6.28 -10.74 39.61
N LYS A 283 6.97 -9.63 39.32
CA LYS A 283 7.76 -8.94 40.33
C LYS A 283 6.81 -8.59 41.48
N GLN A 284 7.15 -9.10 42.67
CA GLN A 284 6.46 -8.81 43.91
C GLN A 284 6.31 -7.30 44.10
N PRO A 285 5.20 -6.82 44.66
CA PRO A 285 5.02 -5.41 44.94
C PRO A 285 6.00 -4.99 46.04
N LEU A 286 6.79 -3.96 45.75
CA LEU A 286 7.61 -3.27 46.74
C LEU A 286 6.69 -2.64 47.81
N PRO A 287 7.09 -2.64 49.09
CA PRO A 287 6.28 -2.11 50.18
C PRO A 287 6.13 -0.60 50.06
N ALA A 288 4.92 -0.13 50.39
CA ALA A 288 4.55 1.27 50.38
C ALA A 288 5.33 2.08 51.42
N VAL A 289 6.09 3.08 50.97
CA VAL A 289 6.68 4.09 51.85
C VAL A 289 5.73 5.28 51.91
N LYS A 290 5.01 5.39 53.03
CA LYS A 290 4.37 6.63 53.47
C LYS A 290 5.38 7.48 54.24
N ALA A 291 5.20 8.80 54.10
CA ALA A 291 5.74 9.88 54.93
C ALA A 291 7.22 10.25 54.71
N VAL A 292 7.46 11.32 53.94
CA VAL A 292 8.06 12.57 54.45
C VAL A 292 7.57 13.73 53.55
N GLN A 293 6.49 14.41 53.96
CA GLN A 293 6.17 15.76 53.49
C GLN A 293 6.16 16.66 54.72
N ALA A 294 7.34 17.16 55.08
CA ALA A 294 7.55 18.33 55.92
C ALA A 294 9.02 18.71 55.78
N ALA A 295 9.28 20.01 55.63
CA ALA A 295 10.60 20.64 55.47
C ALA A 295 11.24 20.50 54.07
N GLN A 296 10.82 21.38 53.15
CA GLN A 296 11.73 22.23 52.35
C GLN A 296 10.90 23.18 51.48
N ARG A 297 10.25 24.14 52.16
CA ARG A 297 9.93 25.45 51.57
C ARG A 297 11.06 26.38 51.97
N GLN A 298 12.10 26.46 51.15
CA GLN A 298 12.97 27.62 51.11
C GLN A 298 13.26 27.95 49.65
N ALA A 299 13.09 29.23 49.36
CA ALA A 299 13.07 29.82 48.04
C ALA A 299 14.42 29.71 47.32
N SER A 300 14.38 29.55 46.00
CA SER A 300 15.48 29.89 45.11
C SER A 300 14.90 30.75 43.98
N PRO A 301 15.59 31.83 43.55
CA PRO A 301 15.05 32.80 42.60
C PRO A 301 14.95 32.18 41.20
N ALA A 302 13.93 32.60 40.46
CA ALA A 302 13.80 32.29 39.04
C ALA A 302 14.98 32.89 38.27
N GLU A 303 15.86 32.02 37.78
CA GLU A 303 16.91 32.40 36.83
C GLU A 303 16.25 32.59 35.46
N GLU A 304 16.21 33.86 35.04
CA GLU A 304 15.58 34.32 33.81
C GLU A 304 16.41 33.85 32.60
N ILE A 305 15.90 32.88 31.85
CA ILE A 305 16.55 32.40 30.62
C ILE A 305 16.66 33.58 29.64
N PRO A 306 17.87 33.99 29.19
CA PRO A 306 18.01 35.10 28.26
C PRO A 306 17.40 34.74 26.92
N LYS A 307 16.43 35.57 26.49
CA LYS A 307 15.77 35.47 25.17
C LYS A 307 16.82 35.65 24.07
N LEU A 308 17.07 34.58 23.32
CA LEU A 308 17.92 34.62 22.13
C LEU A 308 17.28 35.55 21.08
N LYS A 309 18.06 36.52 20.59
CA LYS A 309 17.66 37.40 19.50
C LYS A 309 17.56 36.59 18.19
N PRO A 310 16.56 36.82 17.34
CA PRO A 310 16.44 36.14 16.06
C PRO A 310 17.64 36.45 15.16
N VAL A 311 18.28 35.39 14.67
CA VAL A 311 19.37 35.46 13.69
C VAL A 311 18.76 35.82 12.33
N ARG A 312 19.27 36.88 11.69
CA ARG A 312 18.91 37.25 10.32
C ARG A 312 19.21 36.10 9.36
N SER A 313 18.20 35.58 8.68
CA SER A 313 18.37 34.60 7.61
C SER A 313 19.12 35.24 6.43
N PHE A 314 20.16 34.57 5.95
CA PHE A 314 20.98 34.99 4.81
C PHE A 314 20.34 34.71 3.44
N PHE A 315 19.07 34.29 3.41
CA PHE A 315 18.30 34.09 2.19
C PHE A 315 17.23 35.18 2.05
N GLY A 316 17.51 36.12 1.15
CA GLY A 316 16.61 36.92 0.33
C GLY A 316 15.23 37.32 0.87
N SER A 317 15.03 38.62 1.00
CA SER A 317 13.73 39.29 1.00
C SER A 317 12.92 38.90 -0.25
N VAL A 318 11.97 37.97 -0.12
CA VAL A 318 10.95 37.71 -1.16
C VAL A 318 9.69 38.46 -0.78
N GLY A 319 9.70 39.75 -1.11
CA GLY A 319 8.63 40.70 -0.84
C GLY A 319 8.39 41.60 -2.04
N THR A 320 8.09 40.99 -3.19
CA THR A 320 7.51 41.71 -4.34
C THR A 320 6.34 40.90 -4.85
N ARG A 321 5.13 41.33 -4.51
CA ARG A 321 3.88 40.79 -5.04
C ARG A 321 3.85 41.05 -6.54
N VAL A 322 3.99 39.98 -7.33
CA VAL A 322 3.61 40.02 -8.75
C VAL A 322 2.08 39.98 -8.80
N PRO A 323 1.40 40.93 -9.46
CA PRO A 323 -0.04 40.84 -9.67
C PRO A 323 -0.33 39.66 -10.62
N ALA A 324 -1.00 38.64 -10.11
CA ALA A 324 -1.48 37.52 -10.92
C ALA A 324 -2.56 37.99 -11.90
N PRO A 325 -2.62 37.45 -13.13
CA PRO A 325 -3.68 37.77 -14.08
C PRO A 325 -5.03 37.32 -13.52
N ARG A 326 -6.04 38.19 -13.64
CA ARG A 326 -7.43 37.95 -13.24
C ARG A 326 -7.99 36.75 -14.01
N GLN A 327 -7.97 35.58 -13.40
CA GLN A 327 -8.81 34.48 -13.85
C GLN A 327 -10.25 34.78 -13.44
N HIS A 328 -11.15 34.91 -14.42
CA HIS A 328 -12.59 34.93 -14.20
C HIS A 328 -12.98 33.64 -13.48
N ARG A 329 -13.20 33.77 -12.17
CA ARG A 329 -13.70 32.69 -11.32
C ARG A 329 -15.15 32.46 -11.72
N VAL A 330 -15.42 31.45 -12.54
CA VAL A 330 -16.77 30.92 -12.73
C VAL A 330 -17.16 30.28 -11.40
N VAL A 331 -17.85 31.04 -10.57
CA VAL A 331 -18.44 30.55 -9.33
C VAL A 331 -19.59 29.63 -9.75
N PRO A 332 -19.60 28.34 -9.37
CA PRO A 332 -20.76 27.50 -9.62
C PRO A 332 -21.97 28.13 -8.91
N PRO A 333 -23.15 28.20 -9.56
CA PRO A 333 -24.31 28.86 -8.98
C PRO A 333 -24.64 28.20 -7.64
N GLN A 334 -24.57 29.00 -6.58
CA GLN A 334 -25.02 28.57 -5.26
C GLN A 334 -26.53 28.42 -5.34
N LYS A 335 -27.03 27.20 -5.09
CA LYS A 335 -28.48 26.92 -5.01
C LYS A 335 -29.13 27.86 -4.00
N GLY A 336 -30.22 28.52 -4.42
CA GLY A 336 -31.04 29.38 -3.57
C GLY A 336 -30.93 30.90 -3.82
N TYR A 337 -30.40 31.32 -4.98
CA TYR A 337 -30.43 32.73 -5.41
C TYR A 337 -31.18 32.87 -6.74
N CYS A 338 -32.07 33.87 -6.82
CA CYS A 338 -32.80 34.16 -8.05
C CYS A 338 -31.85 34.43 -9.24
N GLY A 339 -32.19 33.88 -10.41
CA GLY A 339 -31.48 34.07 -11.67
C GLY A 339 -30.65 32.86 -12.11
N ASP A 340 -30.79 31.71 -11.46
CA ASP A 340 -30.16 30.46 -11.88
C ASP A 340 -31.02 29.64 -12.86
N GLY A 341 -32.24 30.10 -13.16
CA GLY A 341 -33.16 29.49 -14.12
C GLY A 341 -33.87 28.23 -13.61
N VAL A 342 -33.79 27.91 -12.30
CA VAL A 342 -34.39 26.70 -11.73
C VAL A 342 -35.27 27.05 -10.53
N CYS A 343 -36.60 26.97 -10.70
CA CYS A 343 -37.55 27.20 -9.61
C CYS A 343 -37.48 26.12 -8.51
N ASP A 344 -36.73 26.39 -7.44
CA ASP A 344 -36.47 25.42 -6.38
C ASP A 344 -37.57 25.38 -5.29
N VAL A 345 -37.38 24.58 -4.23
CA VAL A 345 -38.37 24.41 -3.15
C VAL A 345 -38.44 25.65 -2.24
N PHE A 346 -37.35 26.41 -2.12
CA PHE A 346 -37.34 27.65 -1.34
C PHE A 346 -38.06 28.77 -2.08
N GLU A 347 -37.86 28.87 -3.40
CA GLU A 347 -38.48 29.90 -4.23
C GLU A 347 -39.99 29.69 -4.38
N ARG A 348 -40.44 28.44 -4.47
CA ARG A 348 -41.88 28.09 -4.46
C ARG A 348 -42.60 28.45 -3.16
N ARG A 349 -41.89 28.56 -2.04
CA ARG A 349 -42.49 28.91 -0.74
C ARG A 349 -42.75 30.41 -0.56
N ALA A 350 -42.21 31.26 -1.43
CA ALA A 350 -42.35 32.72 -1.35
C ALA A 350 -42.73 33.31 -2.72
N PRO A 351 -44.02 33.28 -3.11
CA PRO A 351 -44.50 33.79 -4.40
C PRO A 351 -44.05 35.24 -4.63
N GLY A 352 -43.46 35.52 -5.80
CA GLY A 352 -42.99 36.86 -6.19
C GLY A 352 -41.54 37.20 -5.80
N ARG A 353 -40.83 36.33 -5.07
CA ARG A 353 -39.45 36.60 -4.64
C ARG A 353 -38.42 36.46 -5.78
N CYS A 354 -38.64 35.49 -6.67
CA CYS A 354 -37.81 35.25 -7.87
C CYS A 354 -38.70 35.12 -9.12
N PRO A 355 -39.26 36.25 -9.62
CA PRO A 355 -40.21 36.21 -10.74
C PRO A 355 -39.58 35.78 -12.08
N ARG A 356 -38.24 35.79 -12.20
CA ARG A 356 -37.56 35.29 -13.39
C ARG A 356 -37.49 33.76 -13.46
N ASP A 357 -37.35 33.10 -12.32
CA ASP A 357 -37.15 31.64 -12.27
C ASP A 357 -38.48 30.89 -12.05
N CYS A 358 -39.42 31.50 -11.31
CA CYS A 358 -40.72 30.90 -10.96
C CYS A 358 -41.94 31.64 -11.55
N GLY A 359 -41.74 32.64 -12.42
CA GLY A 359 -42.81 33.52 -12.93
C GLY A 359 -43.34 33.17 -14.32
N GLN A 360 -43.27 31.91 -14.75
CA GLN A 360 -44.03 31.40 -15.90
C GLN A 360 -45.12 30.44 -15.47
#